data_AF-A0A7G8UNU8-F1
#
_entry.id   AF-A0A7G8UNU8-F1
#
_cell.length_a   1.000
_cell.length_b   1.000
_cell.length_c   1.000
_cell.angle_alpha   90.00
_cell.angle_beta   90.00
_cell.angle_gamma   90.00
#
_symmetry.space_group_name_H-M   'P 1'
#
loop_
_entity.id
_entity.type
_entity.pdbx_description
1 polymer ?
#
loop_
_entity_poly.entity_id
_entity_poly.type
_entity_poly.pdbx_seq_one_letter_code
_entity_poly.pdbx_strand_id
1 'polypeptide(L)'
;MPRNVLMQVRRGLEADIGTLETGELGFCTDTKKLYIGSAGGNVLLVAAQTAGDMLKSIYDTNNNGKVDSADAADSVPWAGVSGKPATFAPTAHQHSGADIASGTVAAARLPTASTSAAGIAQLNSATNSTSTTQAATPSAVKAAYDLAVGKLSPGVTWGQLRGGV
;
A
#
# COMPACT_ATOMS: atom_id res chain seq x y z
N MET A 1 44.36 -29.92 59.50
CA MET A 1 44.07 -31.19 58.80
C MET A 1 42.79 -31.02 58.00
N PRO A 2 42.83 -30.87 56.67
CA PRO A 2 41.62 -30.85 55.86
C PRO A 2 40.93 -32.20 55.97
N ARG A 3 39.65 -32.20 56.36
CA ARG A 3 38.78 -33.38 56.32
C ARG A 3 38.32 -33.56 54.88
N ASN A 4 38.93 -34.48 54.15
CA ASN A 4 38.44 -34.82 52.82
C ASN A 4 37.14 -35.62 52.98
N VAL A 5 36.00 -34.93 52.96
CA VAL A 5 34.69 -35.57 52.85
C VAL A 5 34.53 -35.99 51.39
N LEU A 6 34.80 -37.25 51.09
CA LEU A 6 34.54 -37.82 49.77
C LEU A 6 33.03 -38.07 49.66
N MET A 7 32.34 -37.35 48.75
CA MET A 7 30.97 -37.75 48.37
C MET A 7 31.05 -39.09 47.64
N GLN A 8 30.39 -40.11 48.18
CA GLN A 8 30.29 -41.41 47.53
C GLN A 8 29.14 -41.39 46.52
N VAL A 9 29.39 -41.89 45.32
CA VAL A 9 28.39 -42.01 44.25
C VAL A 9 28.24 -43.49 43.92
N ARG A 10 27.02 -44.01 43.99
CA ARG A 10 26.73 -45.38 43.57
C ARG A 10 26.85 -45.47 42.05
N ARG A 11 27.44 -46.55 41.52
CA ARG A 11 27.66 -46.71 40.06
C ARG A 11 27.39 -48.13 39.59
N GLY A 12 26.77 -48.26 38.43
CA GLY A 12 26.43 -49.55 37.82
C GLY A 12 25.54 -49.38 36.58
N LEU A 13 24.99 -50.48 36.06
CA LEU A 13 23.95 -50.43 35.03
C LEU A 13 22.66 -49.81 35.62
N GLU A 14 21.82 -49.20 34.79
CA GLU A 14 20.58 -48.58 35.27
C GLU A 14 19.63 -49.56 35.94
N ALA A 15 19.57 -50.81 35.45
CA ALA A 15 18.80 -51.88 36.07
C ALA A 15 19.35 -52.34 37.44
N ASP A 16 20.66 -52.13 37.68
CA ASP A 16 21.38 -52.76 38.79
C ASP A 16 21.82 -51.78 39.89
N ILE A 17 21.53 -50.49 39.73
CA ILE A 17 21.88 -49.48 40.74
C ILE A 17 21.00 -49.56 42.01
N GLY A 18 19.86 -50.26 41.93
CA GLY A 18 18.90 -50.43 43.02
C GLY A 18 18.25 -49.11 43.46
N THR A 19 17.50 -49.15 44.56
CA THR A 19 16.92 -47.93 45.16
C THR A 19 18.01 -47.15 45.91
N LEU A 20 18.11 -45.86 45.62
CA LEU A 20 19.01 -44.91 46.27
C LEU A 20 18.30 -44.31 47.48
N GLU A 21 19.02 -44.16 48.60
CA GLU A 21 18.50 -43.49 49.78
C GLU A 21 18.23 -42.00 49.50
N THR A 22 17.36 -41.36 50.28
CA THR A 22 17.04 -39.94 50.07
C THR A 22 18.32 -39.08 50.14
N GLY A 23 18.65 -38.41 49.04
CA GLY A 23 19.87 -37.60 48.90
C GLY A 23 21.12 -38.34 48.41
N GLU A 24 21.08 -39.67 48.25
CA GLU A 24 22.18 -40.45 47.68
C GLU A 24 22.29 -40.24 46.16
N LEU A 25 23.51 -40.05 45.66
CA LEU A 25 23.79 -39.88 44.23
C LEU A 25 24.11 -41.21 43.56
N GLY A 26 23.54 -41.43 42.38
CA GLY A 26 23.77 -42.63 41.57
C GLY A 26 24.08 -42.33 40.11
N PHE A 27 25.09 -42.96 39.52
CA PHE A 27 25.45 -42.81 38.11
C PHE A 27 25.30 -44.13 37.35
N CYS A 28 24.46 -44.12 36.32
CA CYS A 28 24.24 -45.26 35.44
C CYS A 28 25.28 -45.28 34.32
N THR A 29 26.12 -46.30 34.27
CA THR A 29 27.28 -46.38 33.36
C THR A 29 26.89 -46.67 31.92
N ASP A 30 25.73 -47.27 31.69
CA ASP A 30 25.14 -47.59 30.39
C ASP A 30 24.41 -46.39 29.78
N THR A 31 23.43 -45.84 30.49
CA THR A 31 22.57 -44.76 29.97
C THR A 31 23.10 -43.35 30.22
N LYS A 32 24.23 -43.25 30.95
CA LYS A 32 24.88 -41.98 31.34
C LYS A 32 23.98 -41.05 32.16
N LYS A 33 22.93 -41.60 32.75
CA LYS A 33 22.00 -40.89 33.62
C LYS A 33 22.59 -40.72 35.02
N LEU A 34 22.34 -39.55 35.62
CA LEU A 34 22.63 -39.26 37.02
C LEU A 34 21.30 -39.24 37.79
N TYR A 35 21.24 -39.93 38.92
CA TYR A 35 20.07 -40.05 39.77
C TYR A 35 20.35 -39.46 41.16
N ILE A 36 19.32 -38.97 41.82
CA ILE A 36 19.29 -38.71 43.26
C ILE A 36 18.17 -39.53 43.90
N GLY A 37 18.44 -40.18 45.02
CA GLY A 37 17.40 -40.89 45.75
C GLY A 37 16.42 -39.91 46.41
N SER A 38 15.15 -40.30 46.43
CA SER A 38 14.07 -39.58 47.09
C SER A 38 13.20 -40.56 47.89
N ALA A 39 12.28 -40.04 48.70
CA ALA A 39 11.31 -40.88 49.42
C ALA A 39 10.41 -41.72 48.48
N GLY A 40 10.29 -41.32 47.19
CA GLY A 40 9.54 -42.05 46.16
C GLY A 40 10.40 -42.94 45.25
N GLY A 41 11.69 -43.12 45.57
CA GLY A 41 12.66 -43.86 44.74
C GLY A 41 13.61 -42.95 43.96
N ASN A 42 14.25 -43.50 42.92
CA ASN A 42 15.30 -42.83 42.17
C ASN A 42 14.72 -41.75 41.25
N VAL A 43 15.12 -40.50 41.46
CA VAL A 43 14.73 -39.37 40.61
C VAL A 43 15.87 -39.07 39.64
N LEU A 44 15.58 -39.11 38.35
CA LEU A 44 16.54 -38.77 37.30
C LEU A 44 16.89 -37.28 37.41
N LEU A 45 18.15 -36.98 37.65
CA LEU A 45 18.68 -35.62 37.58
C LEU A 45 18.98 -35.28 36.13
N VAL A 46 17.92 -34.97 35.39
CA VAL A 46 18.04 -34.42 34.03
C VAL A 46 18.70 -33.05 34.17
N ALA A 47 19.96 -32.90 33.75
CA ALA A 47 20.47 -31.57 33.42
C ALA A 47 19.53 -31.04 32.33
N ALA A 48 18.72 -30.02 32.65
CA ALA A 48 17.67 -29.49 31.79
C ALA A 48 18.10 -29.58 30.34
N GLN A 49 17.53 -30.54 29.59
CA GLN A 49 17.88 -30.70 28.20
C GLN A 49 17.38 -29.44 27.51
N THR A 50 18.35 -28.65 27.06
CA THR A 50 18.23 -27.45 26.23
C THR A 50 18.10 -26.15 27.02
N ALA A 51 19.23 -25.47 27.14
CA ALA A 51 19.31 -24.03 27.33
C ALA A 51 18.59 -23.34 26.15
N GLY A 52 17.50 -22.67 26.45
CA GLY A 52 16.68 -21.91 25.51
C GLY A 52 15.31 -21.76 26.14
N ASP A 53 14.90 -20.53 26.41
CA ASP A 53 13.74 -20.18 27.24
C ASP A 53 12.38 -20.58 26.63
N MET A 54 12.33 -21.52 25.69
CA MET A 54 11.16 -21.80 24.86
C MET A 54 11.05 -23.31 24.59
N LEU A 55 10.20 -24.00 25.35
CA LEU A 55 9.75 -25.35 24.96
C LEU A 55 8.86 -25.23 23.71
N LYS A 56 8.98 -26.17 22.76
CA LYS A 56 8.15 -26.18 21.53
C LYS A 56 6.64 -26.07 21.81
N SER A 57 6.19 -26.70 22.89
CA SER A 57 4.80 -26.63 23.38
C SER A 57 4.33 -25.22 23.78
N ILE A 58 5.23 -24.25 23.92
CA ILE A 58 4.93 -22.86 24.33
C ILE A 58 4.86 -21.93 23.13
N TYR A 59 5.60 -22.20 22.04
CA TYR A 59 5.72 -21.28 20.91
C TYR A 59 5.30 -21.84 19.56
N ASP A 60 5.17 -23.16 19.41
CA ASP A 60 4.71 -23.83 18.20
C ASP A 60 3.67 -24.89 18.64
N THR A 61 2.55 -24.38 19.15
CA THR A 61 1.51 -25.18 19.83
C THR A 61 0.89 -26.20 18.87
N ASN A 62 0.86 -25.88 17.58
CA ASN A 62 0.29 -26.72 16.52
C ASN A 62 1.35 -27.54 15.76
N ASN A 63 2.63 -27.44 16.14
CA ASN A 63 3.74 -28.19 15.58
C ASN A 63 3.90 -27.98 14.06
N ASN A 64 3.61 -26.78 13.55
CA ASN A 64 3.70 -26.41 12.14
C ASN A 64 5.11 -25.90 11.74
N GLY A 65 6.04 -25.81 12.68
CA GLY A 65 7.42 -25.35 12.41
C GLY A 65 7.57 -23.84 12.36
N LYS A 66 6.55 -23.06 12.75
CA LYS A 66 6.62 -21.62 12.97
C LYS A 66 6.37 -21.31 14.45
N VAL A 67 6.94 -20.20 14.90
CA VAL A 67 6.53 -19.58 16.16
C VAL A 67 5.11 -19.02 15.95
N ASP A 68 4.15 -19.37 16.78
CA ASP A 68 2.74 -18.93 16.72
C ASP A 68 2.63 -17.39 16.68
N SER A 69 3.51 -16.68 17.41
CA SER A 69 3.59 -15.22 17.35
C SER A 69 4.10 -14.68 16.00
N ALA A 70 4.86 -15.47 15.24
CA ALA A 70 5.31 -15.12 13.89
C ALA A 70 4.23 -15.42 12.83
N ASP A 71 3.35 -16.40 13.06
CA ASP A 71 2.20 -16.67 12.18
C ASP A 71 1.23 -15.47 12.13
N ALA A 72 1.10 -14.74 13.25
CA ALA A 72 0.36 -13.49 13.31
C ALA A 72 0.98 -12.33 12.48
N ALA A 73 2.23 -12.46 12.04
CA ALA A 73 2.94 -11.42 11.27
C ALA A 73 2.73 -11.54 9.75
N ASP A 74 2.27 -12.68 9.23
CA ASP A 74 2.10 -12.91 7.78
C ASP A 74 0.91 -12.12 7.19
N SER A 75 0.00 -11.63 8.02
CA SER A 75 -1.12 -10.80 7.60
C SER A 75 -1.54 -9.81 8.69
N VAL A 76 -0.69 -8.80 8.96
CA VAL A 76 -1.03 -7.72 9.89
C VAL A 76 -2.08 -6.80 9.26
N PRO A 77 -3.33 -6.75 9.78
CA PRO A 77 -4.33 -5.82 9.27
C PRO A 77 -3.86 -4.37 9.49
N TRP A 78 -4.12 -3.48 8.54
CA TRP A 78 -3.72 -2.08 8.66
C TRP A 78 -4.21 -1.42 9.96
N ALA A 79 -5.38 -1.84 10.47
CA ALA A 79 -5.92 -1.41 11.76
C ALA A 79 -4.93 -1.62 12.93
N GLY A 80 -4.20 -2.73 12.95
CA GLY A 80 -3.27 -3.12 14.03
C GLY A 80 -1.86 -2.51 13.93
N VAL A 81 -1.51 -1.88 12.81
CA VAL A 81 -0.20 -1.22 12.65
C VAL A 81 -0.18 0.08 13.49
N SER A 82 0.65 0.13 14.53
CA SER A 82 0.89 1.36 15.31
C SER A 82 1.90 2.26 14.60
N GLY A 83 1.79 3.59 14.77
CA GLY A 83 2.68 4.55 14.11
C GLY A 83 2.53 4.65 12.58
N LYS A 84 1.49 4.03 12.01
CA LYS A 84 1.18 4.14 10.58
C LYS A 84 0.91 5.60 10.17
N PRO A 85 1.34 6.04 8.98
CA PRO A 85 0.94 7.35 8.45
C PRO A 85 -0.58 7.44 8.40
N ALA A 86 -1.16 8.40 9.12
CA ALA A 86 -2.60 8.66 9.09
C ALA A 86 -3.04 9.30 7.77
N THR A 87 -2.11 9.93 7.07
CA THR A 87 -2.29 10.58 5.77
C THR A 87 -1.05 10.37 4.91
N PHE A 88 -1.24 9.77 3.73
CA PHE A 88 -0.29 9.93 2.63
C PHE A 88 -0.65 11.23 1.92
N ALA A 89 -0.32 12.38 2.51
CA ALA A 89 -0.55 13.65 1.84
C ALA A 89 0.25 13.62 0.54
N PRO A 90 -0.39 13.53 -0.65
CA PRO A 90 0.35 13.46 -1.88
C PRO A 90 1.13 14.76 -2.02
N THR A 91 2.41 14.65 -2.36
CA THR A 91 3.22 15.83 -2.67
C THR A 91 2.52 16.63 -3.76
N ALA A 92 2.47 17.95 -3.57
CA ALA A 92 1.95 18.85 -4.59
C ALA A 92 2.68 18.57 -5.92
N HIS A 93 1.91 18.26 -6.95
CA HIS A 93 2.43 18.03 -8.28
C HIS A 93 1.54 18.77 -9.28
N GLN A 94 2.14 19.08 -10.43
CA GLN A 94 1.47 19.79 -11.51
C GLN A 94 1.01 18.76 -12.55
N HIS A 95 -0.19 18.94 -13.09
CA HIS A 95 -0.62 18.25 -14.31
C HIS A 95 -0.30 19.14 -15.50
N SER A 96 0.56 18.69 -16.41
CA SER A 96 0.83 19.45 -17.64
C SER A 96 -0.36 19.31 -18.57
N GLY A 97 -0.75 20.39 -19.24
CA GLY A 97 -1.77 20.33 -20.30
C GLY A 97 -1.35 19.40 -21.44
N ALA A 98 -0.04 19.17 -21.63
CA ALA A 98 0.50 18.26 -22.63
C ALA A 98 0.19 16.78 -22.34
N ASP A 99 -0.14 16.43 -21.10
CA ASP A 99 -0.46 15.05 -20.70
C ASP A 99 -1.88 14.64 -21.14
N ILE A 100 -2.73 15.61 -21.51
CA ILE A 100 -4.09 15.38 -21.97
C ILE A 100 -4.06 15.05 -23.47
N ALA A 101 -3.74 13.79 -23.80
CA ALA A 101 -3.68 13.31 -25.18
C ALA A 101 -5.04 12.80 -25.73
N SER A 102 -6.06 12.62 -24.87
CA SER A 102 -7.39 12.15 -25.26
C SER A 102 -8.46 12.57 -24.26
N GLY A 103 -9.75 12.40 -24.63
CA GLY A 103 -10.89 12.76 -23.80
C GLY A 103 -11.39 14.19 -24.02
N THR A 104 -12.19 14.71 -23.07
CA THR A 104 -12.77 16.05 -23.13
C THR A 104 -12.39 16.87 -21.91
N VAL A 105 -12.15 18.17 -22.14
CA VAL A 105 -12.02 19.16 -21.07
C VAL A 105 -13.31 19.96 -21.01
N ALA A 106 -13.89 20.10 -19.82
CA ALA A 106 -15.11 20.88 -19.65
C ALA A 106 -14.90 22.33 -20.12
N ALA A 107 -15.79 22.85 -20.98
CA ALA A 107 -15.66 24.17 -21.57
C ALA A 107 -15.51 25.29 -20.52
N ALA A 108 -16.13 25.16 -19.35
CA ALA A 108 -16.00 26.11 -18.24
C ALA A 108 -14.58 26.24 -17.65
N ARG A 109 -13.67 25.32 -17.99
CA ARG A 109 -12.25 25.35 -17.58
C ARG A 109 -11.34 26.02 -18.61
N LEU A 110 -11.89 26.44 -19.75
CA LEU A 110 -11.16 27.07 -20.83
C LEU A 110 -11.64 28.52 -20.98
N PRO A 111 -10.74 29.47 -21.30
CA PRO A 111 -11.11 30.87 -21.46
C PRO A 111 -12.04 31.04 -22.67
N THR A 112 -12.98 31.98 -22.57
CA THR A 112 -13.82 32.39 -23.70
C THR A 112 -13.00 33.22 -24.69
N ALA A 113 -13.25 33.04 -25.98
CA ALA A 113 -12.60 33.84 -27.01
C ALA A 113 -13.03 35.32 -26.91
N SER A 114 -12.11 36.22 -27.26
CA SER A 114 -12.37 37.64 -27.45
C SER A 114 -11.53 38.16 -28.62
N THR A 115 -11.71 39.41 -29.00
CA THR A 115 -10.90 40.06 -30.04
C THR A 115 -9.44 40.28 -29.61
N SER A 116 -9.15 40.22 -28.32
CA SER A 116 -7.80 40.46 -27.77
C SER A 116 -7.15 39.20 -27.19
N ALA A 117 -7.90 38.12 -26.99
CA ALA A 117 -7.42 36.87 -26.40
C ALA A 117 -8.10 35.66 -27.03
N ALA A 118 -7.31 34.66 -27.41
CA ALA A 118 -7.80 33.40 -27.94
C ALA A 118 -8.55 32.58 -26.87
N GLY A 119 -9.53 31.80 -27.30
CA GLY A 119 -10.33 30.95 -26.42
C GLY A 119 -11.38 30.16 -27.19
N ILE A 120 -12.35 29.59 -26.46
CA ILE A 120 -13.50 28.88 -27.05
C ILE A 120 -14.64 29.86 -27.36
N ALA A 121 -15.29 29.70 -28.51
CA ALA A 121 -16.52 30.39 -28.88
C ALA A 121 -17.57 29.39 -29.37
N GLN A 122 -18.84 29.64 -29.04
CA GLN A 122 -19.94 28.93 -29.68
C GLN A 122 -20.27 29.56 -31.03
N LEU A 123 -20.63 28.74 -32.01
CA LEU A 123 -20.93 29.18 -33.38
C LEU A 123 -22.43 29.32 -33.61
N ASN A 124 -22.82 30.35 -34.36
CA ASN A 124 -24.20 30.63 -34.72
C ASN A 124 -24.34 30.93 -36.22
N SER A 125 -25.35 30.32 -36.86
CA SER A 125 -25.62 30.47 -38.29
C SER A 125 -26.78 31.42 -38.63
N ALA A 126 -27.39 32.07 -37.65
CA ALA A 126 -28.45 33.05 -37.86
C ALA A 126 -27.90 34.38 -38.41
N THR A 127 -28.54 34.93 -39.43
CA THR A 127 -28.18 36.20 -40.08
C THR A 127 -28.74 37.44 -39.37
N ASN A 128 -29.60 37.24 -38.37
CA ASN A 128 -30.26 38.27 -37.58
C ASN A 128 -30.00 38.14 -36.07
N SER A 129 -28.97 37.38 -35.68
CA SER A 129 -28.62 37.20 -34.27
C SER A 129 -28.09 38.50 -33.66
N THR A 130 -28.52 38.80 -32.43
CA THR A 130 -28.01 39.92 -31.61
C THR A 130 -27.01 39.46 -30.55
N SER A 131 -26.62 38.17 -30.57
CA SER A 131 -25.70 37.62 -29.58
C SER A 131 -24.31 38.25 -29.69
N THR A 132 -23.76 38.68 -28.55
CA THR A 132 -22.39 39.20 -28.42
C THR A 132 -21.40 38.14 -27.93
N THR A 133 -21.87 36.92 -27.66
CA THR A 133 -21.08 35.82 -27.06
C THR A 133 -20.86 34.65 -28.01
N GLN A 134 -21.43 34.71 -29.22
CA GLN A 134 -21.34 33.66 -30.24
C GLN A 134 -20.68 34.23 -31.50
N ALA A 135 -19.85 33.43 -32.17
CA ALA A 135 -19.23 33.80 -33.43
C ALA A 135 -20.11 33.38 -34.62
N ALA A 136 -20.13 34.20 -35.66
CA ALA A 136 -20.85 33.89 -36.89
C ALA A 136 -20.17 32.76 -37.69
N THR A 137 -20.95 31.85 -38.25
CA THR A 137 -20.43 30.85 -39.20
C THR A 137 -20.20 31.44 -40.59
N PRO A 138 -19.30 30.86 -41.41
CA PRO A 138 -19.12 31.30 -42.79
C PRO A 138 -20.41 31.28 -43.63
N SER A 139 -21.34 30.36 -43.33
CA SER A 139 -22.64 30.29 -44.01
C SER A 139 -23.55 31.48 -43.67
N ALA A 140 -23.57 31.95 -42.41
CA ALA A 140 -24.30 33.16 -42.04
C ALA A 140 -23.73 34.40 -42.74
N VAL A 141 -22.39 34.52 -42.77
CA VAL A 141 -21.71 35.64 -43.45
C VAL A 141 -22.02 35.63 -44.95
N LYS A 142 -21.97 34.47 -45.60
CA LYS A 142 -22.30 34.33 -47.03
C LYS A 142 -23.76 34.68 -47.33
N ALA A 143 -24.70 34.18 -46.51
CA ALA A 143 -26.12 34.46 -46.69
C ALA A 143 -26.44 35.97 -46.53
N ALA A 144 -25.81 36.63 -45.55
CA ALA A 144 -25.95 38.07 -45.38
C ALA A 144 -25.36 38.86 -46.58
N TYR A 145 -24.20 38.43 -47.08
CA TYR A 145 -23.58 39.02 -48.27
C TYR A 145 -24.47 38.88 -49.51
N ASP A 146 -25.00 37.68 -49.78
CA ASP A 146 -25.85 37.42 -50.94
C ASP A 146 -27.16 38.20 -50.87
N LEU A 147 -27.76 38.29 -49.69
CA LEU A 147 -28.94 39.13 -49.48
C LEU A 147 -28.61 40.59 -49.81
N ALA A 148 -27.47 41.10 -49.35
CA ALA A 148 -27.05 42.47 -49.62
C ALA A 148 -26.78 42.70 -51.12
N VAL A 149 -26.12 41.75 -51.81
CA VAL A 149 -25.94 41.78 -53.28
C VAL A 149 -27.30 41.81 -54.00
N GLY A 150 -28.27 41.00 -53.57
CA GLY A 150 -29.62 40.96 -54.15
C GLY A 150 -30.46 42.22 -53.90
N LYS A 151 -30.03 43.13 -53.02
CA LYS A 151 -30.69 44.43 -52.78
C LYS A 151 -30.09 45.58 -53.59
N LEU A 152 -29.04 45.34 -54.37
CA LEU A 152 -28.46 46.35 -55.26
C LEU A 152 -29.44 46.69 -56.39
N SER A 153 -29.50 47.98 -56.77
CA SER A 153 -30.26 48.41 -57.95
C SER A 153 -29.68 47.78 -59.22
N PRO A 154 -30.51 47.49 -60.24
CA PRO A 154 -30.02 46.93 -61.50
C PRO A 154 -28.89 47.79 -62.08
N GLY A 155 -27.74 47.17 -62.36
CA GLY A 155 -26.56 47.84 -62.93
C GLY A 155 -25.62 48.50 -61.92
N VAL A 156 -25.93 48.48 -60.62
CA VAL A 156 -25.03 48.96 -59.56
C VAL A 156 -24.24 47.79 -58.99
N THR A 157 -22.91 47.84 -59.12
CA THR A 157 -22.00 46.91 -58.47
C THR A 157 -21.57 47.45 -57.11
N TRP A 158 -21.20 46.55 -56.21
CA TRP A 158 -20.62 46.98 -54.94
C TRP A 158 -19.42 47.91 -55.12
N GLY A 159 -18.57 47.69 -56.12
CA GLY A 159 -17.40 48.52 -56.41
C GLY A 159 -17.75 49.99 -56.70
N GLN A 160 -18.87 50.23 -57.39
CA GLN A 160 -19.37 51.58 -57.66
C GLN A 160 -19.87 52.29 -56.37
N LEU A 161 -20.30 51.53 -55.36
CA LEU A 161 -20.79 52.08 -54.09
C LEU A 161 -19.70 52.35 -53.05
N ARG A 162 -18.55 51.67 -53.11
CA ARG A 162 -17.49 51.82 -52.07
C ARG A 162 -16.68 53.11 -52.25
N GLY A 163 -16.95 53.88 -53.30
CA GLY A 163 -16.03 54.87 -53.84
C GLY A 163 -14.82 54.14 -54.41
N GLY A 164 -14.62 54.20 -55.73
CA GLY A 164 -13.45 53.56 -56.35
C GLY A 164 -12.16 54.03 -55.67
N VAL A 165 -11.25 53.09 -55.42
CA VAL A 165 -9.83 53.41 -55.26
C VAL A 165 -9.29 53.81 -56.63
#